data_AF-A0AAE3KV14-F1
#
_entry.id   AF-A0AAE3KV14-F1
#
_cell.length_a   1.000
_cell.length_b   1.000
_cell.length_c   1.000
_cell.angle_alpha   90.00
_cell.angle_beta   90.00
_cell.angle_gamma   90.00
#
_symmetry.space_group_name_H-M   'P 1'
#
loop_
_entity.id
_entity.type
_entity.pdbx_description
1 polymer ?
#
loop_
_entity_poly.entity_id
_entity_poly.type
_entity_poly.pdbx_seq_one_letter_code
_entity_poly.pdbx_strand_id
1 'polypeptide(L)'
;MSNPKEILELRIQALEEQQKLELVLIKEDIRSIFSSLSPFEIIKNAISSENTSESLSSNLMGDVIGMSTGFISKKLMFGTTSNPFKKVIGSIMQFAIGRFVANNSERLQAIGEVLIQKLTPTQVFKGEEEK
;
A
#
# COMPACT_ATOMS: atom_id res chain seq x y z
N MET A 1 43.32 3.65 58.65
CA MET A 1 43.55 3.37 57.21
C MET A 1 42.34 2.59 56.71
N SER A 2 41.52 3.18 55.85
CA SER A 2 40.32 2.50 55.33
C SER A 2 40.70 1.31 54.45
N ASN A 3 39.92 0.23 54.54
CA ASN A 3 40.19 -1.03 53.86
C ASN A 3 40.04 -0.85 52.33
N PRO A 4 40.97 -1.35 51.50
CA PRO A 4 40.88 -1.27 50.04
C PRO A 4 39.53 -1.77 49.47
N LYS A 5 38.91 -2.75 50.13
CA LYS A 5 37.58 -3.25 49.76
C LYS A 5 36.49 -2.18 49.90
N GLU A 6 36.47 -1.44 51.01
CA GLU A 6 35.48 -0.37 51.22
C GLU A 6 35.61 0.75 50.19
N ILE A 7 36.84 1.06 49.77
CA ILE A 7 37.08 2.08 48.75
C ILE A 7 36.51 1.66 47.39
N LEU A 8 36.64 0.38 47.04
CA LEU A 8 36.09 -0.18 45.80
C LEU A 8 34.57 -0.18 45.81
N GLU A 9 33.94 -0.61 46.90
CA GLU A 9 32.48 -0.61 47.05
C GLU A 9 31.90 0.80 46.92
N LEU A 10 32.50 1.78 47.60
CA LEU A 10 32.10 3.20 47.48
C LEU A 10 32.26 3.72 46.05
N ARG A 11 33.31 3.29 45.35
CA ARG A 11 33.53 3.70 43.96
C ARG A 11 32.54 3.05 43.00
N ILE A 12 32.20 1.79 43.21
CA ILE A 12 31.19 1.07 42.43
C ILE A 12 29.83 1.75 42.62
N GLN A 13 29.44 2.02 43.87
CA GLN A 13 28.17 2.68 44.16
C GLN A 13 28.07 4.07 43.50
N ALA A 14 29.14 4.86 43.55
CA ALA A 14 29.18 6.16 42.88
C ALA A 14 29.06 6.05 41.35
N LEU A 15 29.71 5.04 40.75
CA LEU A 15 29.63 4.79 39.31
C LEU A 15 28.25 4.27 38.87
N GLU A 16 27.60 3.45 39.69
CA GLU A 16 26.23 2.96 39.43
C GLU A 16 25.21 4.09 39.47
N GLU A 17 25.32 5.00 40.45
CA GLU A 17 24.48 6.19 40.52
C GLU A 17 24.69 7.09 39.31
N GLN A 18 25.95 7.32 38.91
CA GLN A 18 26.28 8.11 37.73
C GLN A 18 25.70 7.46 36.45
N GLN A 19 25.90 6.16 36.26
CA GLN A 19 25.37 5.44 35.11
C GLN A 19 23.83 5.50 35.04
N LYS A 20 23.15 5.41 36.20
CA LYS A 20 21.70 5.51 36.26
C LYS A 20 21.19 6.89 35.82
N LEU A 21 21.88 7.96 36.23
CA LEU A 21 21.56 9.32 35.80
C LEU A 21 21.79 9.52 34.29
N GLU A 22 22.93 9.04 33.77
CA GLU A 22 23.25 9.10 32.34
C GLU A 22 22.23 8.33 31.49
N LEU A 23 21.80 7.15 31.94
CA LEU A 23 20.78 6.36 31.25
C LEU A 23 19.41 7.04 31.20
N VAL A 24 19.05 7.82 32.22
CA VAL A 24 17.80 8.58 32.21
C VAL A 24 17.86 9.69 31.16
N LEU A 25 18.97 10.45 31.13
CA LEU A 25 19.20 11.49 30.13
C LEU A 25 19.15 10.93 28.70
N ILE A 26 19.85 9.83 28.43
CA ILE A 26 19.86 9.19 27.11
C ILE A 26 18.45 8.73 26.70
N LYS A 27 17.67 8.19 27.62
CA LYS A 27 16.28 7.77 27.32
C LYS A 27 15.39 8.96 26.98
N GLU A 28 15.58 10.09 27.65
CA GLU A 28 14.85 11.31 27.39
C GLU A 28 15.21 11.89 26.01
N ASP A 29 16.50 11.92 25.67
CA ASP A 29 17.00 12.34 24.37
C ASP A 29 16.46 11.45 23.24
N ILE A 30 16.55 10.12 23.40
CA ILE A 30 16.01 9.16 22.42
C ILE A 30 14.50 9.34 22.25
N ARG A 31 13.76 9.58 23.34
CA ARG A 31 12.31 9.80 23.28
C ARG A 31 11.97 11.08 22.52
N SER A 32 12.71 12.16 22.73
CA SER A 32 12.56 13.42 22.01
C SER A 32 12.88 13.27 20.51
N ILE A 33 13.96 12.55 20.19
CA ILE A 33 14.33 12.22 18.80
C ILE A 33 13.24 11.35 18.15
N PHE A 34 12.73 10.34 18.85
CA PHE A 34 11.66 9.49 18.31
C PHE A 34 10.34 10.23 18.11
N SER A 35 10.00 11.19 18.98
CA SER A 35 8.80 12.02 18.79
C SER A 35 8.95 12.86 17.52
N SER A 36 10.07 13.56 17.39
CA SER A 36 10.35 14.44 16.24
C SER A 36 10.53 13.71 14.91
N LEU A 37 10.97 12.44 14.94
CA LEU A 37 11.05 11.57 13.77
C LEU A 37 9.76 10.77 13.50
N SER A 38 8.71 10.95 14.31
CA SER A 38 7.45 10.28 14.05
C SER A 38 6.89 10.75 12.70
N PRO A 39 6.44 9.82 11.82
CA PRO A 39 5.92 10.20 10.51
C PRO A 39 4.79 11.23 10.60
N PHE A 40 4.00 11.18 11.68
CA PHE A 40 2.93 12.12 11.95
C PHE A 40 3.43 13.55 12.19
N GLU A 41 4.45 13.74 13.04
CA GLU A 41 5.04 15.06 13.29
C GLU A 41 5.78 15.60 12.06
N ILE A 42 6.46 14.74 11.30
CA ILE A 42 7.12 15.12 10.02
C ILE A 42 6.09 15.61 9.00
N ILE A 43 5.01 14.85 8.79
CA ILE A 43 3.92 15.22 7.86
C ILE A 43 3.25 16.52 8.34
N LYS A 44 2.96 16.62 9.64
CA LYS A 44 2.35 17.82 10.23
C LYS A 44 3.23 19.05 10.01
N ASN A 45 4.53 18.97 10.27
CA ASN A 45 5.45 20.09 10.08
C ASN A 45 5.67 20.41 8.59
N ALA A 46 5.69 19.41 7.71
CA ALA A 46 5.78 19.62 6.27
C ALA A 46 4.54 20.36 5.72
N ILE A 47 3.35 20.02 6.20
CA ILE A 47 2.08 20.64 5.79
C ILE A 47 1.86 22.01 6.46
N SER A 48 2.29 22.18 7.70
CA SER A 48 2.07 23.40 8.49
C SER A 48 3.18 24.44 8.33
N SER A 49 4.25 24.12 7.57
CA SER A 49 5.32 25.07 7.32
C SER A 49 4.75 26.26 6.54
N GLU A 50 4.96 27.46 7.07
CA GLU A 50 4.46 28.76 6.56
C GLU A 50 4.94 29.08 5.12
N ASN A 51 5.76 28.20 4.54
CA ASN A 51 6.29 28.21 3.18
C ASN A 51 5.68 27.13 2.27
N THR A 52 4.59 26.44 2.66
CA THR A 52 3.85 25.61 1.72
C THR A 52 3.27 26.52 0.64
N SER A 53 4.02 26.67 -0.45
CA SER A 53 3.54 27.38 -1.64
C SER A 53 2.19 26.81 -2.05
N GLU A 54 1.32 27.65 -2.59
CA GLU A 54 -0.03 27.27 -3.03
C GLU A 54 -0.02 25.99 -3.90
N SER A 55 1.06 25.80 -4.66
CA SER A 55 1.41 24.60 -5.43
C SER A 55 1.49 23.29 -4.62
N LEU A 56 2.08 23.31 -3.41
CA LEU A 56 2.17 22.10 -2.58
C LEU A 56 0.80 21.66 -2.06
N SER A 57 -0.05 22.62 -1.68
CA SER A 57 -1.41 22.34 -1.24
C SER A 57 -2.28 21.79 -2.37
N SER A 58 -2.15 22.34 -3.59
CA SER A 58 -2.87 21.84 -4.77
C SER A 58 -2.39 20.46 -5.19
N ASN A 59 -1.08 20.20 -5.12
CA ASN A 59 -0.51 18.89 -5.44
C ASN A 59 -0.93 17.83 -4.41
N LEU A 60 -0.96 18.17 -3.13
CA LEU A 60 -1.48 17.28 -2.08
C LEU A 60 -2.97 16.96 -2.27
N MET A 61 -3.80 17.95 -2.66
CA MET A 61 -5.19 17.68 -3.03
C MET A 61 -5.31 16.75 -4.23
N GLY A 62 -4.49 16.96 -5.27
CA GLY A 62 -4.39 16.06 -6.43
C GLY A 62 -3.97 14.64 -6.04
N ASP A 63 -2.99 14.50 -5.14
CA ASP A 63 -2.50 13.22 -4.65
C ASP A 63 -3.53 12.50 -3.78
N VAL A 64 -4.23 13.21 -2.90
CA VAL A 64 -5.33 12.64 -2.08
C VAL A 64 -6.45 12.15 -2.98
N ILE A 65 -6.86 12.94 -3.97
CA ILE A 65 -7.88 12.55 -4.94
C ILE A 65 -7.40 11.38 -5.80
N GLY A 66 -6.14 11.37 -6.23
CA GLY A 66 -5.52 10.29 -7.00
C GLY A 66 -5.43 8.99 -6.20
N MET A 67 -5.02 9.07 -4.94
CA MET A 67 -4.95 7.93 -4.02
C MET A 67 -6.33 7.41 -3.67
N SER A 68 -7.32 8.28 -3.40
CA SER A 68 -8.69 7.85 -3.10
C SER A 68 -9.32 7.20 -4.32
N THR A 69 -9.15 7.79 -5.50
CA THR A 69 -9.67 7.26 -6.76
C THR A 69 -8.98 5.95 -7.12
N GLY A 70 -7.67 5.83 -6.95
CA GLY A 70 -6.92 4.60 -7.15
C GLY A 70 -7.30 3.49 -6.16
N PHE A 71 -7.57 3.85 -4.90
CA PHE A 71 -8.03 2.91 -3.88
C PHE A 71 -9.46 2.42 -4.16
N ILE A 72 -10.38 3.33 -4.49
CA ILE A 72 -11.75 3.00 -4.88
C ILE A 72 -11.75 2.15 -6.16
N SER A 73 -10.98 2.54 -7.18
CA SER A 73 -10.81 1.77 -8.42
C SER A 73 -10.25 0.37 -8.15
N LYS A 74 -9.21 0.24 -7.31
CA LYS A 74 -8.66 -1.07 -6.90
C LYS A 74 -9.70 -1.91 -6.15
N LYS A 75 -10.54 -1.28 -5.32
CA LYS A 75 -11.61 -1.95 -4.56
C LYS A 75 -12.76 -2.41 -5.48
N LEU A 76 -13.10 -1.63 -6.50
CA LEU A 76 -14.13 -1.95 -7.49
C LEU A 76 -13.67 -3.01 -8.50
N MET A 77 -12.47 -2.89 -9.06
CA MET A 77 -11.96 -3.81 -10.09
C MET A 77 -11.59 -5.18 -9.57
N PHE A 78 -11.08 -5.28 -8.34
CA PHE A 78 -10.53 -6.54 -7.81
C PHE A 78 -11.33 -7.11 -6.62
N GLY A 79 -12.41 -6.46 -6.21
CA GLY A 79 -13.23 -6.85 -5.06
C GLY A 79 -12.51 -6.75 -3.72
N THR A 80 -13.28 -6.76 -2.63
CA THR A 80 -12.79 -6.72 -1.25
C THR A 80 -12.28 -8.08 -0.79
N THR A 81 -11.32 -8.69 -1.49
CA THR A 81 -10.62 -9.85 -0.92
C THR A 81 -9.66 -9.33 0.16
N SER A 82 -9.98 -9.62 1.42
CA SER A 82 -9.18 -9.22 2.60
C SER A 82 -7.77 -9.82 2.63
N ASN A 83 -7.44 -10.76 1.74
CA ASN A 83 -6.17 -11.47 1.76
C ASN A 83 -5.39 -11.27 0.44
N PRO A 84 -4.32 -10.43 0.44
CA PRO A 84 -3.46 -10.17 -0.73
C PRO A 84 -2.96 -11.44 -1.42
N PHE A 85 -2.73 -12.52 -0.66
CA PHE A 85 -2.27 -13.80 -1.19
C PHE A 85 -3.28 -14.47 -2.13
N LYS A 86 -4.57 -14.43 -1.77
CA LYS A 86 -5.66 -14.98 -2.61
C LYS A 86 -5.78 -14.23 -3.94
N LYS A 87 -5.46 -12.94 -3.96
CA LYS A 87 -5.45 -12.12 -5.16
C LYS A 87 -4.34 -12.53 -6.13
N VAL A 88 -3.14 -12.79 -5.61
CA VAL A 88 -2.01 -13.28 -6.42
C VAL A 88 -2.32 -14.65 -7.01
N ILE A 89 -2.84 -15.58 -6.21
CA ILE A 89 -3.25 -16.92 -6.69
C ILE A 89 -4.35 -16.81 -7.76
N GLY A 90 -5.35 -15.96 -7.53
CA GLY A 90 -6.41 -15.72 -8.50
C GLY A 90 -5.88 -15.19 -9.84
N SER A 91 -4.95 -14.25 -9.83
CA SER A 91 -4.31 -13.72 -11.05
C SER A 91 -3.46 -14.76 -11.76
N ILE A 92 -2.71 -15.59 -11.03
CA ILE A 92 -1.95 -16.70 -11.63
C ILE A 92 -2.89 -17.71 -12.29
N MET A 93 -3.99 -18.06 -11.60
CA MET A 93 -4.99 -18.98 -12.12
C MET A 93 -5.67 -18.42 -13.38
N GLN A 94 -6.07 -17.15 -13.36
CA GLN A 94 -6.64 -16.47 -14.52
C GLN A 94 -5.67 -16.45 -15.71
N PHE A 95 -4.38 -16.22 -15.46
CA PHE A 95 -3.36 -16.25 -16.50
C PHE A 95 -3.16 -17.65 -17.07
N ALA A 96 -3.13 -18.69 -16.21
CA ALA A 96 -3.02 -20.08 -16.63
C ALA A 96 -4.24 -20.52 -17.47
N ILE A 97 -5.46 -20.21 -17.02
CA ILE A 97 -6.70 -20.47 -17.75
C ILE A 97 -6.69 -19.70 -19.08
N GLY A 98 -6.31 -18.42 -19.08
CA GLY A 98 -6.24 -17.61 -20.29
C GLY A 98 -5.26 -18.18 -21.32
N ARG A 99 -4.09 -18.67 -20.88
CA ARG A 99 -3.13 -19.36 -21.77
C ARG A 99 -3.67 -20.69 -22.30
N PHE A 100 -4.34 -21.47 -21.46
CA PHE A 100 -4.94 -22.74 -21.88
C PHE A 100 -6.07 -22.53 -22.90
N VAL A 101 -6.91 -21.51 -22.67
CA VAL A 101 -7.98 -21.08 -23.57
C VAL A 101 -7.40 -20.57 -24.90
N ALA A 102 -6.35 -19.74 -24.86
CA ALA A 102 -5.70 -19.24 -26.06
C ALA A 102 -5.14 -20.36 -26.95
N ASN A 103 -4.57 -21.42 -26.35
CA ASN A 103 -4.10 -22.58 -27.10
C ASN A 103 -5.21 -23.47 -27.67
N ASN A 104 -6.45 -23.33 -27.21
CA ASN A 104 -7.64 -24.04 -27.72
C ASN A 104 -8.61 -23.10 -28.44
N SER A 105 -8.11 -21.94 -28.90
CA SER A 105 -8.87 -20.84 -29.49
C SER A 105 -9.82 -21.27 -30.61
N GLU A 106 -9.41 -22.21 -31.46
CA GLU A 106 -10.23 -22.67 -32.59
C GLU A 106 -11.56 -23.30 -32.14
N ARG A 107 -11.53 -24.12 -31.07
CA ARG A 107 -12.75 -24.74 -30.54
C ARG A 107 -13.66 -23.73 -29.84
N LEU A 108 -13.07 -22.73 -29.20
CA LEU A 108 -13.82 -21.68 -28.50
C LEU A 108 -14.42 -20.66 -29.47
N GLN A 109 -13.74 -20.36 -30.59
CA GLN A 109 -14.30 -19.57 -31.69
C GLN A 109 -15.50 -20.29 -32.32
N ALA A 110 -15.39 -21.59 -32.62
CA ALA A 110 -16.51 -22.36 -33.16
C ALA A 110 -17.72 -22.42 -32.21
N ILE A 111 -17.49 -22.57 -30.90
CA ILE A 111 -18.57 -22.52 -29.89
C ILE A 111 -19.17 -21.12 -29.80
N GLY A 112 -18.35 -20.08 -29.85
CA GLY A 112 -18.79 -18.68 -29.85
C GLY A 112 -19.65 -18.34 -31.07
N GLU A 113 -19.22 -18.75 -32.27
CA GLU A 113 -19.97 -18.59 -33.51
C GLU A 113 -21.33 -19.30 -33.44
N VAL A 114 -21.37 -20.54 -32.96
CA VAL A 114 -22.63 -21.29 -32.79
C VAL A 114 -23.57 -20.63 -31.77
N LEU A 115 -23.03 -20.10 -30.67
CA LEU A 115 -23.84 -19.41 -29.64
C LEU A 115 -24.36 -18.06 -30.15
N ILE A 116 -23.54 -17.28 -30.85
CA ILE A 116 -23.95 -16.01 -31.46
C ILE A 116 -25.01 -16.27 -32.53
N GLN A 117 -24.83 -17.29 -33.37
CA GLN A 117 -25.80 -17.64 -34.42
C GLN A 117 -27.14 -18.14 -33.83
N LYS A 118 -27.12 -18.74 -32.63
CA LYS A 118 -28.32 -19.18 -31.92
C LYS A 118 -29.04 -18.06 -31.15
N LEU A 119 -28.31 -17.00 -30.77
CA LEU A 119 -28.84 -15.87 -29.99
C LEU A 119 -29.17 -14.64 -30.85
N THR A 120 -28.64 -14.57 -32.08
CA THR A 120 -28.96 -13.49 -33.02
C THR A 120 -30.17 -13.92 -33.85
N PRO A 121 -31.32 -13.22 -33.79
CA PRO A 121 -32.38 -13.44 -34.75
C PRO A 121 -31.86 -13.01 -36.13
N THR A 122 -31.78 -13.94 -37.08
CA THR A 122 -31.43 -13.67 -38.47
C THR A 122 -32.44 -12.69 -39.08
N GLN A 123 -32.18 -11.39 -38.95
CA GLN A 123 -32.83 -10.36 -39.74
C GLN A 123 -32.06 -10.26 -41.06
N VAL A 124 -32.57 -10.97 -42.05
CA VAL A 124 -32.24 -10.78 -43.45
C VAL A 124 -32.60 -9.34 -43.82
N PHE A 125 -31.61 -8.48 -44.03
CA PHE A 125 -31.81 -7.19 -44.70
C PHE A 125 -32.17 -7.48 -46.16
N LYS A 126 -33.46 -7.66 -46.43
CA LYS A 126 -34.02 -7.57 -47.78
C LYS A 126 -34.22 -6.08 -48.07
N GLY A 127 -33.16 -5.44 -48.53
CA GLY A 127 -33.26 -4.14 -49.17
C GLY A 127 -33.97 -4.30 -50.51
N GLU A 128 -35.14 -3.68 -50.61
CA GLU A 128 -35.85 -3.41 -51.85
C GLU A 128 -34.96 -2.59 -52.78
N GLU A 129 -34.77 -3.05 -54.02
CA GLU A 129 -34.75 -2.17 -55.19
C GLU A 129 -35.64 -2.82 -56.26
N GLU A 130 -36.94 -2.53 -56.16
CA GLU A 130 -37.79 -2.40 -57.34
C GLU A 130 -37.74 -0.93 -57.78
N LYS A 131 -37.14 -0.68 -58.94
CA LYS A 131 -37.79 0.08 -60.02
C LYS A 131 -37.15 -0.21 -61.37
#